data_AF-A0AAV1J8G8-F1
#
_entry.id   AF-A0AAV1J8G8-F1
#
_cell.length_a   1.000
_cell.length_b   1.000
_cell.length_c   1.000
_cell.angle_alpha   90.00
_cell.angle_beta   90.00
_cell.angle_gamma   90.00
#
_symmetry.space_group_name_H-M   'P 1'
#
loop_
_entity.id
_entity.type
_entity.pdbx_description
1 polymer ?
#
loop_
_entity_poly.entity_id
_entity_poly.type
_entity_poly.pdbx_seq_one_letter_code
_entity_poly.pdbx_strand_id
1 'polypeptide(L)'
;MLSRREKLYQQPWDERRYKDHRFKVASALPAIDDRPPAPRPHVAVKLKKVQRELDRKIKIQNENFSLLQRLNTVMKVNRLDNRWTKPLPNFQQKVGQFHDVETLNTRLAARYEESKQESYHGTTKCYACSKKLEQNKASIHSASESSLPLIYLGQ
;
A
#
# COMPACT_ATOMS: atom_id res chain seq x y z
N MET A 1 62.18 13.25 -39.72
CA MET A 1 61.71 14.40 -40.53
C MET A 1 61.13 13.82 -41.81
N LEU A 2 59.84 14.01 -42.08
CA LEU A 2 59.22 13.52 -43.33
C LEU A 2 59.94 14.10 -44.54
N SER A 3 60.17 13.25 -45.55
CA SER A 3 60.76 13.61 -46.82
C SER A 3 59.94 14.69 -47.53
N ARG A 4 60.59 15.54 -48.33
CA ARG A 4 59.90 16.56 -49.16
C ARG A 4 58.82 15.91 -50.05
N ARG A 5 59.06 14.69 -50.53
CA ARG A 5 58.09 13.91 -51.32
C ARG A 5 56.87 13.52 -50.49
N GLU A 6 57.07 13.05 -49.26
CA GLU A 6 55.99 12.65 -48.36
C GLU A 6 55.12 13.86 -47.97
N LYS A 7 55.75 15.02 -47.72
CA LYS A 7 55.03 16.26 -47.40
C LYS A 7 54.17 16.80 -48.54
N LEU A 8 54.65 16.68 -49.79
CA LEU A 8 53.94 17.21 -50.96
C LEU A 8 52.90 16.23 -51.51
N TYR A 9 53.16 14.93 -51.47
CA TYR A 9 52.34 13.94 -52.17
C TYR A 9 51.54 13.00 -51.26
N GLN A 10 51.94 12.77 -50.00
CA GLN A 10 51.22 11.86 -49.09
C GLN A 10 50.44 12.61 -48.02
N GLN A 11 51.06 13.58 -47.35
CA GLN A 11 50.42 14.37 -46.29
C GLN A 11 49.06 14.96 -46.68
N PRO A 12 48.87 15.61 -47.85
CA PRO A 12 47.59 16.21 -48.20
C PRO A 12 46.47 15.18 -48.34
N TRP A 13 46.80 13.98 -48.83
CA TRP A 13 45.86 12.88 -48.98
C TRP A 13 45.51 12.28 -47.62
N ASP A 14 46.50 12.07 -46.77
CA ASP A 14 46.30 11.55 -45.41
C ASP A 14 45.48 12.51 -44.56
N GLU A 15 45.76 13.81 -44.64
CA GLU A 15 44.98 14.85 -43.97
C GLU A 15 43.53 14.90 -44.46
N ARG A 16 43.30 14.79 -45.77
CA ARG A 16 41.94 14.75 -46.33
C ARG A 16 41.20 13.50 -45.86
N ARG A 17 41.84 12.33 -45.93
CA ARG A 17 41.27 11.05 -45.49
C ARG A 17 40.96 11.05 -43.99
N TYR A 18 41.83 11.66 -43.20
CA TYR A 18 41.63 11.86 -41.77
C TYR A 18 40.45 12.79 -41.48
N LYS A 19 40.35 13.93 -42.17
CA LYS A 19 39.22 14.87 -42.06
C LYS A 19 37.90 14.18 -42.44
N ASP A 20 37.88 13.44 -43.54
CA ASP A 20 36.71 12.69 -43.99
C ASP A 20 36.30 11.60 -42.99
N HIS A 21 37.27 10.85 -42.46
CA HIS A 21 37.02 9.85 -41.42
C HIS A 21 36.43 10.51 -40.17
N ARG A 22 37.03 11.63 -39.70
CA ARG A 22 36.53 12.35 -38.53
C ARG A 22 35.13 12.91 -38.75
N PHE A 23 34.83 13.40 -39.95
CA PHE A 23 33.49 13.83 -40.33
C PHE A 23 32.49 12.67 -40.27
N LYS A 24 32.83 11.50 -40.83
CA LYS A 24 31.99 10.29 -40.77
C LYS A 24 31.77 9.78 -39.36
N VAL A 25 32.80 9.82 -38.51
CA VAL A 25 32.68 9.44 -37.10
C VAL A 25 31.79 10.43 -36.34
N ALA A 26 31.94 11.73 -36.59
CA ALA A 26 31.11 12.75 -35.96
C ALA A 26 29.65 12.72 -36.41
N SER A 27 29.38 12.34 -37.67
CA SER A 27 28.02 12.23 -38.21
C SER A 27 27.40 10.83 -38.04
N ALA A 28 28.13 9.88 -37.46
CA ALA A 28 27.63 8.54 -37.22
C ALA A 28 26.46 8.58 -36.21
N LEU A 29 25.31 8.06 -36.64
CA LEU A 29 24.13 7.83 -35.80
C LEU A 29 24.21 6.44 -35.15
N PRO A 30 23.51 6.21 -34.02
CA PRO A 30 23.44 4.88 -33.43
C PRO A 30 22.86 3.87 -34.42
N ALA A 31 23.40 2.65 -34.40
CA ALA A 31 22.98 1.57 -35.30
C ALA A 31 21.54 1.10 -35.02
N ILE A 32 21.06 1.31 -33.80
CA ILE A 32 19.71 0.98 -33.35
C ILE A 32 19.10 2.24 -32.77
N ASP A 33 17.87 2.53 -33.15
CA ASP A 33 17.10 3.62 -32.54
C ASP A 33 16.57 3.16 -31.17
N ASP A 34 17.21 3.63 -30.10
CA ASP A 34 16.82 3.34 -28.72
C ASP A 34 15.76 4.32 -28.19
N ARG A 35 15.21 5.21 -29.04
CA ARG A 35 14.26 6.23 -28.59
C ARG A 35 12.92 5.60 -28.23
N PRO A 36 12.30 6.03 -27.11
CA PRO A 36 10.95 5.59 -26.80
C PRO A 36 9.98 6.10 -27.86
N PRO A 37 8.98 5.29 -28.25
CA PRO A 37 7.94 5.73 -29.17
C PRO A 37 7.15 6.90 -28.57
N ALA A 38 6.54 7.70 -29.44
CA ALA A 38 5.72 8.83 -29.01
C ALA A 38 4.62 8.39 -28.03
N PRO A 39 4.38 9.14 -26.95
CA PRO A 39 3.42 8.78 -25.93
C PRO A 39 2.02 8.70 -26.54
N ARG A 40 1.37 7.54 -26.39
CA ARG A 40 0.01 7.33 -26.87
C ARG A 40 -0.97 7.67 -25.74
N PRO A 41 -1.90 8.62 -25.94
CA PRO A 41 -2.79 9.09 -24.87
C PRO A 41 -3.67 7.97 -24.29
N HIS A 42 -4.07 6.99 -25.12
CA HIS A 42 -4.87 5.83 -24.68
C HIS A 42 -4.08 4.83 -23.80
N VAL A 43 -2.74 4.87 -23.84
CA VAL A 43 -1.88 4.05 -22.96
C VAL A 43 -1.74 4.73 -21.60
N ALA A 44 -1.57 6.05 -21.60
CA ALA A 44 -1.46 6.85 -20.38
C ALA A 44 -2.79 6.89 -19.59
N VAL A 45 -3.93 6.96 -20.30
CA VAL A 45 -5.25 7.11 -19.67
C VAL A 45 -6.23 6.09 -20.20
N LYS A 46 -6.77 5.25 -19.30
CA LYS A 46 -7.85 4.29 -19.61
C LYS A 46 -9.21 4.99 -19.56
N LEU A 47 -9.55 5.77 -20.58
CA LEU A 47 -10.78 6.58 -20.64
C LEU A 47 -12.06 5.79 -20.35
N LYS A 48 -12.20 4.57 -20.91
CA LYS A 48 -13.36 3.69 -20.63
C LYS A 48 -13.46 3.22 -19.18
N LYS A 49 -12.33 3.15 -18.46
CA LYS A 49 -12.35 2.89 -17.01
C LYS A 49 -12.89 4.10 -16.27
N VAL A 50 -12.38 5.29 -16.59
CA VAL A 50 -12.83 6.54 -15.97
C VAL A 50 -14.34 6.74 -16.17
N GLN A 51 -14.83 6.55 -17.38
CA GLN A 51 -16.25 6.64 -17.70
C GLN A 51 -17.09 5.69 -16.84
N ARG A 52 -16.73 4.41 -16.78
CA ARG A 52 -17.46 3.42 -15.97
C ARG A 52 -17.50 3.76 -14.48
N GLU A 53 -16.42 4.31 -13.93
CA GLU A 53 -16.39 4.75 -12.53
C GLU A 53 -17.30 5.95 -12.29
N LEU A 54 -17.40 6.89 -13.26
CA LEU A 54 -18.34 8.01 -13.18
C LEU A 54 -19.79 7.52 -13.24
N ASP A 55 -20.12 6.65 -14.20
CA ASP A 55 -21.46 6.08 -14.35
C ASP A 55 -21.89 5.32 -13.09
N ARG A 56 -20.97 4.54 -12.50
CA ARG A 56 -21.19 3.84 -11.23
C ARG A 56 -21.49 4.81 -10.09
N LYS A 57 -20.72 5.89 -9.97
CA LYS A 57 -20.93 6.92 -8.92
C LYS A 57 -22.28 7.59 -9.07
N ILE A 58 -22.66 7.97 -10.29
CA ILE A 58 -23.96 8.59 -10.58
C ILE A 58 -25.09 7.64 -10.19
N LYS A 59 -24.97 6.35 -10.56
CA LYS A 59 -25.96 5.34 -10.18
C LYS A 59 -26.13 5.25 -8.65
N ILE A 60 -25.02 5.14 -7.92
CA ILE A 60 -25.05 5.08 -6.45
C ILE A 60 -25.69 6.33 -5.85
N GLN A 61 -25.36 7.52 -6.37
CA GLN A 61 -25.93 8.78 -5.89
C GLN A 61 -27.46 8.84 -6.09
N ASN A 62 -27.94 8.42 -7.26
CA ASN A 62 -29.36 8.37 -7.56
C ASN A 62 -30.11 7.35 -6.69
N GLU A 63 -29.52 6.17 -6.49
CA GLU A 63 -30.08 5.13 -5.62
C GLU A 63 -30.15 5.59 -4.15
N ASN A 64 -29.09 6.23 -3.65
CA ASN A 64 -29.06 6.80 -2.30
C ASN A 64 -30.12 7.90 -2.12
N PHE A 65 -30.27 8.78 -3.11
CA PHE A 65 -31.30 9.82 -3.07
C PHE A 65 -32.71 9.21 -3.03
N SER A 66 -32.98 8.22 -3.89
CA SER A 66 -34.28 7.52 -3.89
C SER A 66 -34.57 6.82 -2.57
N LEU A 67 -33.56 6.16 -1.99
CA LEU A 67 -33.66 5.51 -0.67
C LEU A 67 -33.99 6.54 0.42
N LEU A 68 -33.26 7.65 0.47
CA LEU A 68 -33.49 8.72 1.45
C LEU A 68 -34.89 9.31 1.32
N GLN A 69 -35.38 9.52 0.10
CA GLN A 69 -36.73 10.00 -0.13
C GLN A 69 -37.78 9.02 0.43
N ARG A 70 -37.61 7.71 0.17
CA ARG A 70 -38.50 6.66 0.70
C ARG A 70 -38.45 6.59 2.22
N LEU A 71 -37.26 6.63 2.81
CA LEU A 71 -37.08 6.64 4.27
C LEU A 71 -37.74 7.86 4.90
N ASN A 72 -37.58 9.04 4.31
CA ASN A 72 -38.23 10.27 4.77
C ASN A 72 -39.76 10.11 4.79
N THR A 73 -40.33 9.53 3.73
CA THR A 73 -41.77 9.22 3.70
C THR A 73 -42.14 8.28 4.85
N VAL A 74 -41.47 7.14 5.00
CA VAL A 74 -41.74 6.16 6.07
C VAL A 74 -41.63 6.80 7.47
N MET A 75 -40.62 7.63 7.70
CA MET A 75 -40.43 8.31 8.98
C MET A 75 -41.53 9.34 9.27
N LYS A 76 -42.07 10.02 8.24
CA LYS A 76 -43.20 10.95 8.38
C LYS A 76 -44.52 10.24 8.66
N VAL A 77 -44.81 9.19 7.91
CA VAL A 77 -45.99 8.34 8.15
C VAL A 77 -45.59 7.24 9.14
N ASN A 78 -45.54 7.61 10.42
CA ASN A 78 -45.37 6.67 11.53
C ASN A 78 -46.61 5.76 11.63
N ARG A 79 -46.74 4.82 10.68
CA ARG A 79 -47.85 3.86 10.53
C ARG A 79 -47.76 2.71 11.52
N LEU A 80 -46.73 2.69 12.35
CA LEU A 80 -46.62 1.77 13.45
C LEU A 80 -47.26 2.44 14.66
N ASP A 81 -48.36 1.88 15.16
CA ASP A 81 -48.93 2.19 16.47
C ASP A 81 -48.01 1.65 17.58
N ASN A 82 -46.71 1.99 17.53
CA ASN A 82 -45.74 1.69 18.59
C ASN A 82 -45.92 2.62 19.80
N ARG A 83 -47.13 3.14 20.01
CA ARG A 83 -47.49 3.84 21.24
C ARG A 83 -48.02 2.82 22.21
N TRP A 84 -47.11 2.24 22.98
CA TRP A 84 -47.46 1.48 24.17
C TRP A 84 -48.11 2.43 25.18
N THR A 85 -49.45 2.45 25.22
CA THR A 85 -50.20 3.22 26.23
C THR A 85 -50.00 2.68 27.63
N LYS A 86 -49.65 1.39 27.72
CA LYS A 86 -49.22 0.71 28.94
C LYS A 86 -47.80 0.17 28.71
N PRO A 87 -46.87 0.31 29.67
CA PRO A 87 -45.55 -0.28 29.55
C PRO A 87 -45.68 -1.80 29.35
N LEU A 88 -44.78 -2.40 28.57
CA LEU A 88 -44.77 -3.86 28.37
C LEU A 88 -44.73 -4.56 29.74
N PRO A 89 -45.45 -5.68 29.90
CA PRO A 89 -45.38 -6.46 31.13
C PRO A 89 -43.93 -6.85 31.40
N ASN A 90 -43.41 -6.36 32.53
CA ASN A 90 -42.02 -6.58 32.91
C ASN A 90 -41.87 -8.01 33.45
N PHE A 91 -41.76 -8.99 32.56
CA PHE A 91 -41.85 -10.40 32.96
C PHE A 91 -40.66 -10.84 33.84
N GLN A 92 -39.56 -10.07 33.92
CA GLN A 92 -38.35 -10.47 34.67
C GLN A 92 -37.46 -9.29 35.16
N GLN A 93 -37.94 -8.06 35.28
CA GLN A 93 -37.12 -6.87 35.60
C GLN A 93 -35.94 -6.59 34.66
N LYS A 94 -35.91 -7.22 33.48
CA LYS A 94 -34.90 -7.00 32.44
C LYS A 94 -35.36 -5.88 31.53
N VAL A 95 -35.30 -4.64 32.03
CA VAL A 95 -35.45 -3.45 31.17
C VAL A 95 -34.18 -3.29 30.33
N GLY A 96 -34.32 -3.37 29.01
CA GLY A 96 -33.27 -2.90 28.11
C GLY A 96 -33.04 -1.42 28.40
N GLN A 97 -31.83 -1.04 28.79
CA GLN A 97 -31.49 0.36 28.97
C GLN A 97 -31.36 1.00 27.58
N PHE A 98 -32.46 1.56 27.08
CA PHE A 98 -32.42 2.40 25.89
C PHE A 98 -31.86 3.76 26.31
N HIS A 99 -30.84 4.20 25.59
CA HIS A 99 -30.17 5.47 25.82
C HIS A 99 -30.46 6.36 24.62
N ASP A 100 -30.88 7.60 24.88
CA ASP A 100 -31.00 8.61 23.84
C ASP A 100 -29.62 8.94 23.26
N VAL A 101 -29.60 9.47 22.03
CA VAL A 101 -28.37 9.69 21.24
C VAL A 101 -27.31 10.48 22.02
N GLU A 102 -27.72 11.50 22.77
CA GLU A 102 -26.83 12.29 23.62
C GLU A 102 -26.21 11.45 24.73
N THR A 103 -27.03 10.68 25.46
CA THR A 103 -26.57 9.80 26.54
C THR A 103 -25.69 8.63 26.06
N LEU A 104 -25.89 8.16 24.81
CA LEU A 104 -25.00 7.19 24.17
C LEU A 104 -23.65 7.81 23.85
N ASN A 105 -23.65 9.01 23.26
CA ASN A 105 -22.41 9.72 22.91
C ASN A 105 -21.57 10.02 24.15
N THR A 106 -22.19 10.45 25.26
CA THR A 106 -21.49 10.65 26.54
C THR A 106 -20.90 9.35 27.09
N ARG A 107 -21.62 8.23 27.01
CA ARG A 107 -21.11 6.92 27.45
C ARG A 107 -19.97 6.41 26.58
N LEU A 108 -20.03 6.63 25.27
CA LEU A 108 -18.95 6.25 24.34
C LEU A 108 -17.70 7.09 24.58
N ALA A 109 -17.86 8.40 24.81
CA ALA A 109 -16.77 9.28 25.20
C ALA A 109 -16.14 8.84 26.53
N ALA A 110 -16.95 8.55 27.56
CA ALA A 110 -16.44 8.05 28.84
C ALA A 110 -15.65 6.74 28.70
N ARG A 111 -16.12 5.80 27.87
CA ARG A 111 -15.40 4.55 27.57
C ARG A 111 -14.09 4.79 26.81
N TYR A 112 -14.06 5.78 25.92
CA TYR A 112 -12.85 6.16 25.20
C TYR A 112 -11.80 6.74 26.15
N GLU A 113 -12.22 7.57 27.11
CA GLU A 113 -11.36 8.13 28.14
C GLU A 113 -10.83 7.07 29.12
N GLU A 114 -11.63 6.07 29.52
CA GLU A 114 -11.18 4.90 30.30
C GLU A 114 -10.10 4.10 29.56
N SER A 115 -10.29 3.87 28.25
CA SER A 115 -9.29 3.15 27.42
C SER A 115 -7.96 3.89 27.28
N LYS A 116 -7.96 5.21 27.49
CA LYS A 116 -6.76 6.04 27.44
C LYS A 116 -5.97 6.01 28.75
N GLN A 117 -6.60 5.59 29.86
CA GLN A 117 -5.97 5.45 31.17
C GLN A 117 -5.34 4.05 31.39
N GLU A 118 -5.75 3.02 30.64
CA GLU A 118 -5.13 1.68 30.64
C GLU A 118 -3.92 1.55 29.69
N SER A 119 -3.08 2.57 29.60
CA SER A 119 -1.71 2.40 29.09
C SER A 119 -0.76 2.51 30.27
N TYR A 120 -0.42 1.40 30.94
CA TYR A 120 0.87 1.15 31.61
C TYR A 120 0.82 -0.17 32.38
N HIS A 121 0.80 -1.31 31.67
CA HIS A 121 1.51 -2.49 32.13
C HIS A 121 2.34 -3.04 30.97
N GLY A 122 3.64 -2.78 31.05
CA GLY A 122 4.64 -3.27 30.10
C GLY A 122 4.76 -4.78 30.13
N THR A 123 5.14 -5.33 28.97
CA THR A 123 5.61 -6.71 28.71
C THR A 123 4.58 -7.81 28.43
N THR A 124 3.45 -7.52 27.80
CA THR A 124 2.73 -8.57 27.05
C THR A 124 3.38 -8.77 25.68
N LYS A 125 4.38 -9.66 25.63
CA LYS A 125 4.95 -10.13 24.36
C LYS A 125 3.90 -10.96 23.63
N CYS A 126 3.64 -10.66 22.35
CA CYS A 126 2.70 -11.44 21.56
C CYS A 126 3.23 -12.88 21.32
N TYR A 127 2.30 -13.81 21.08
CA TYR A 127 2.59 -15.23 20.86
C TYR A 127 3.60 -15.49 19.72
N ALA A 128 3.64 -14.62 18.71
CA ALA A 128 4.61 -14.72 17.62
C ALA A 128 6.04 -14.34 18.08
N CYS A 129 6.17 -13.36 18.98
CA CYS A 129 7.47 -12.91 19.51
C CYS A 129 8.03 -13.87 20.57
N SER A 130 7.18 -14.57 21.34
CA SER A 130 7.63 -15.61 22.27
C SER A 130 8.17 -16.84 21.54
N LYS A 131 7.49 -17.32 20.49
CA LYS A 131 7.95 -18.46 19.67
C LYS A 131 9.27 -18.21 18.98
N LYS A 132 9.52 -16.99 18.49
CA LYS A 132 10.77 -16.63 17.83
C LYS A 132 11.96 -16.68 18.79
N LEU A 133 11.73 -16.36 20.07
CA LEU A 133 12.76 -16.45 21.11
C LEU A 133 13.09 -17.90 21.46
N GLU A 134 12.10 -18.79 21.51
CA GLU A 134 12.31 -20.21 21.77
C GLU A 134 13.02 -20.92 20.61
N GLN A 135 12.67 -20.59 19.37
CA GLN A 135 13.37 -21.09 18.18
C GLN A 135 14.84 -20.63 18.16
N ASN A 136 15.10 -19.37 18.52
CA ASN A 136 16.46 -18.86 18.61
C ASN A 136 17.26 -19.53 19.75
N LYS A 137 16.64 -19.84 20.90
CA LYS A 137 17.29 -20.58 21.99
C LYS A 137 17.59 -22.03 21.63
N ALA A 138 16.67 -22.71 20.94
CA ALA A 138 16.87 -24.07 20.45
C ALA A 138 18.00 -24.15 19.41
N SER A 139 18.10 -23.13 18.54
CA SER A 139 19.16 -23.05 17.52
C SER A 139 20.56 -22.79 18.11
N ILE A 140 20.64 -22.19 19.31
CA ILE A 140 21.91 -21.97 20.03
C ILE A 140 22.35 -23.26 20.76
N HIS A 141 21.41 -24.03 21.32
CA HIS A 141 21.71 -25.29 22.01
C HIS A 141 22.11 -26.42 21.05
N SER A 142 21.56 -26.46 19.83
CA SER A 142 21.95 -27.47 18.82
C SER A 142 23.32 -27.21 18.19
N ALA A 143 23.89 -26.02 18.36
CA ALA A 143 25.23 -25.68 17.88
C ALA A 143 26.35 -26.03 18.89
N SER A 144 26.00 -26.31 20.15
CA SER A 144 26.97 -26.60 21.23
C SER A 144 27.26 -28.09 21.46
N GLU A 145 26.53 -29.01 20.82
CA GLU A 145 26.67 -30.47 21.05
C GLU A 145 27.52 -31.21 20.01
N SER A 146 28.10 -30.52 19.01
CA SER A 146 28.88 -31.17 17.93
C SER A 146 30.39 -30.88 17.95
N SER A 147 30.99 -30.55 19.10
CA SER A 147 32.46 -30.46 19.18
C SER A 147 33.04 -30.73 20.57
N LEU A 148 33.18 -32.01 20.94
CA LEU A 148 34.26 -32.43 21.83
C LEU A 148 34.86 -33.75 21.31
N PRO A 149 36.11 -33.74 20.80
CA PRO A 149 36.83 -34.97 20.50
C PRO A 149 37.42 -35.60 21.77
N LEU A 150 37.29 -36.93 21.85
CA LEU A 150 38.10 -37.81 22.70
C LEU A 150 39.60 -37.62 22.44
N ILE A 151 40.40 -37.30 23.47
CA ILE A 151 41.83 -37.65 23.58
C ILE A 151 42.10 -37.81 25.09
N TYR A 152 42.08 -39.04 25.63
CA TYR A 152 43.17 -40.01 25.82
C TYR A 152 44.28 -39.59 26.81
N LEU A 153 44.56 -40.56 27.69
CA LEU A 153 45.46 -40.64 28.85
C LEU A 153 46.94 -40.28 28.62
N GLY A 154 47.60 -39.86 29.71
CA GLY A 154 48.81 -40.56 30.19
C GLY A 154 50.17 -39.87 30.01
N GLN A 155 50.67 -39.25 31.09
CA GLN A 155 51.87 -39.61 31.87
C GLN A 155 52.26 -38.42 32.77
#